data_AF-A0A4V1LYV3-F1
#
_entry.id   AF-A0A4V1LYV3-F1
#
_cell.length_a   1.000
_cell.length_b   1.000
_cell.length_c   1.000
_cell.angle_alpha   90.00
_cell.angle_beta   90.00
_cell.angle_gamma   90.00
#
_symmetry.space_group_name_H-M   'P 1'
#
loop_
_entity.id
_entity.type
_entity.pdbx_description
1 polymer ?
#
loop_
_entity_poly.entity_id
_entity_poly.type
_entity_poly.pdbx_seq_one_letter_code
_entity_poly.pdbx_strand_id
1 'polypeptide(L)'
;MVANKKAFTIFETIISLTILAIVITLIYSLSFHNNLNSTFVLLNSLENSFTKKDYSNFNTKNQNITITKNSIKTKVSVKKIYYDKNGVNLYKYELYK
;
A
#
# COMPACT_ATOMS: atom_id res chain seq x y z
N MET A 1 -42.32 -5.59 32.59
CA MET A 1 -41.31 -6.65 32.30
C MET A 1 -40.66 -6.55 30.91
N VAL A 2 -41.32 -6.02 29.87
CA VAL A 2 -40.74 -6.00 28.49
C VAL A 2 -39.63 -4.94 28.30
N ALA A 3 -39.73 -3.77 28.93
CA ALA A 3 -38.74 -2.69 28.80
C ALA A 3 -37.37 -3.07 29.40
N ASN A 4 -37.35 -3.73 30.56
CA ASN A 4 -36.12 -4.18 31.21
C ASN A 4 -35.37 -5.24 30.39
N LYS A 5 -36.09 -6.08 29.64
CA LYS A 5 -35.49 -7.09 28.76
C LYS A 5 -34.73 -6.44 27.60
N LYS A 6 -35.30 -5.37 27.01
CA LYS A 6 -34.65 -4.62 25.93
C LYS A 6 -33.41 -3.86 26.43
N ALA A 7 -33.50 -3.23 27.61
CA ALA A 7 -32.35 -2.56 28.23
C ALA A 7 -31.20 -3.54 28.55
N PHE A 8 -31.54 -4.75 29.02
CA PHE A 8 -30.56 -5.80 29.29
C PHE A 8 -29.86 -6.29 28.00
N THR A 9 -30.61 -6.49 26.91
CA THR A 9 -30.03 -6.87 25.61
C THR A 9 -29.11 -5.79 25.03
N ILE A 10 -29.47 -4.50 25.20
CA ILE A 10 -28.61 -3.39 24.76
C ILE A 10 -27.30 -3.37 25.56
N PHE A 11 -27.38 -3.57 26.87
CA PHE A 11 -26.21 -3.65 27.73
C PHE A 11 -25.27 -4.81 27.35
N GLU A 12 -25.82 -6.01 27.12
CA GLU A 12 -25.06 -7.15 26.60
C GLU A 12 -24.38 -6.82 25.27
N THR A 13 -25.10 -6.17 24.36
CA THR A 13 -24.56 -5.80 23.04
C THR A 13 -23.36 -4.85 23.17
N ILE A 14 -23.44 -3.85 24.06
CA ILE A 14 -22.35 -2.91 24.32
C ILE A 14 -21.14 -3.65 24.89
N ILE A 15 -21.35 -4.58 25.84
CA ILE A 15 -20.27 -5.38 26.41
C ILE A 15 -19.62 -6.26 25.34
N SER A 16 -20.42 -6.96 24.52
CA SER A 16 -19.90 -7.81 23.45
C SER A 16 -19.09 -7.03 22.43
N LEU A 17 -19.56 -5.84 22.02
CA LEU A 17 -18.82 -4.95 21.13
C LEU A 17 -17.52 -4.44 21.76
N THR A 18 -17.54 -4.13 23.05
CA THR A 18 -16.36 -3.67 23.78
C THR A 18 -15.30 -4.76 23.86
N ILE A 19 -15.69 -5.99 24.20
CA ILE A 19 -14.79 -7.15 24.23
C ILE A 19 -14.22 -7.40 22.84
N LEU A 20 -15.05 -7.35 21.79
CA LEU A 20 -14.60 -7.52 20.41
C LEU A 20 -13.57 -6.46 20.02
N ALA A 21 -13.81 -5.18 20.35
CA ALA A 21 -12.88 -4.09 20.09
C ALA A 21 -11.54 -4.30 20.82
N ILE A 22 -11.57 -4.76 22.07
CA ILE A 22 -10.35 -5.09 22.84
C ILE A 22 -9.59 -6.23 22.16
N VAL A 23 -10.28 -7.32 21.77
CA VAL A 23 -9.66 -8.47 21.11
C VAL A 23 -9.03 -8.06 19.78
N ILE A 24 -9.71 -7.27 18.95
CA ILE A 24 -9.16 -6.74 17.70
C ILE A 24 -7.93 -5.88 17.98
N THR A 25 -7.98 -5.01 18.98
CA THR A 25 -6.86 -4.13 19.34
C THR A 25 -5.65 -4.92 19.84
N LEU A 26 -5.88 -5.97 20.64
CA LEU A 26 -4.82 -6.86 21.13
C LEU A 26 -4.22 -7.70 20.01
N ILE A 27 -5.04 -8.29 19.13
CA ILE A 27 -4.54 -9.01 17.95
C ILE A 27 -3.76 -8.05 17.06
N TYR A 28 -4.28 -6.84 16.82
CA TYR A 28 -3.58 -5.84 16.05
C TYR A 28 -2.23 -5.52 16.69
N SER A 29 -2.21 -5.19 17.98
CA SER A 29 -0.95 -4.94 18.70
C SER A 29 0.00 -6.15 18.67
N LEU A 30 -0.47 -7.36 18.91
CA LEU A 30 0.42 -8.53 18.96
C LEU A 30 0.95 -8.93 17.58
N SER A 31 0.12 -8.87 16.55
CA SER A 31 0.51 -9.18 15.17
C SER A 31 1.36 -8.08 14.53
N PHE A 32 1.22 -6.84 14.98
CA PHE A 32 1.74 -5.68 14.25
C PHE A 32 2.67 -4.75 15.05
N HIS A 33 2.74 -4.82 16.38
CA HIS A 33 3.48 -3.84 17.21
C HIS A 33 5.01 -4.07 17.25
N ASN A 34 5.50 -5.28 16.98
CA ASN A 34 6.96 -5.56 17.01
C ASN A 34 7.60 -5.73 15.62
N ASN A 35 6.81 -5.83 14.55
CA ASN A 35 7.31 -6.05 13.18
C ASN A 35 6.35 -5.53 12.09
N LEU A 36 5.61 -4.44 12.34
CA LEU A 36 5.15 -3.56 11.23
C LEU A 36 6.36 -2.84 10.64
N ASN A 37 7.08 -3.68 9.94
CA ASN A 37 8.18 -3.49 9.06
C ASN A 37 7.94 -2.17 8.33
N SER A 38 8.69 -1.12 8.67
CA SER A 38 8.72 0.13 7.92
C SER A 38 8.82 -0.14 6.41
N THR A 39 9.47 -1.25 6.05
CA THR A 39 9.48 -1.88 4.73
C THR A 39 8.10 -2.21 4.18
N PHE A 40 7.19 -2.88 4.91
CA PHE A 40 5.84 -3.18 4.44
C PHE A 40 5.03 -1.90 4.21
N VAL A 41 5.09 -0.94 5.16
CA VAL A 41 4.42 0.35 5.01
C VAL A 41 4.94 1.09 3.78
N LEU A 42 6.27 1.10 3.60
CA LEU A 42 6.92 1.66 2.43
C LEU A 42 6.46 0.97 1.13
N LEU A 43 6.50 -0.35 1.07
CA LEU A 43 6.12 -1.13 -0.11
C LEU A 43 4.65 -0.92 -0.46
N ASN A 44 3.74 -0.93 0.53
CA ASN A 44 2.33 -0.64 0.33
C ASN A 44 2.10 0.79 -0.18
N SER A 45 2.84 1.77 0.33
CA SER A 45 2.77 3.15 -0.19
C SER A 45 3.27 3.26 -1.63
N LEU A 46 4.35 2.55 -1.97
CA LEU A 46 4.91 2.51 -3.32
C LEU A 46 3.91 1.84 -4.29
N GLU A 47 3.33 0.69 -3.91
CA GLU A 47 2.31 0.01 -4.70
C GLU A 47 1.11 0.93 -4.99
N ASN A 48 0.58 1.57 -3.94
CA ASN A 48 -0.55 2.50 -4.08
C ASN A 48 -0.24 3.65 -5.05
N SER A 49 0.99 4.17 -5.04
CA SER A 49 1.43 5.21 -5.96
C SER A 49 1.40 4.75 -7.42
N PHE A 50 1.79 3.49 -7.69
CA PHE A 50 1.72 2.89 -9.02
C PHE A 50 0.28 2.66 -9.48
N THR A 51 -0.60 2.17 -8.59
CA THR A 51 -2.02 1.94 -8.88
C THR A 51 -2.75 3.24 -9.21
N LYS A 52 -2.49 4.31 -8.44
CA LYS A 52 -3.08 5.64 -8.66
C LYS A 52 -2.40 6.42 -9.80
N LYS A 53 -1.26 5.94 -10.30
CA LYS A 53 -0.38 6.68 -11.24
C LYS A 53 0.06 8.04 -10.69
N ASP A 54 0.18 8.16 -9.38
CA ASP A 54 0.71 9.35 -8.71
C ASP A 54 2.20 9.15 -8.44
N TYR A 55 3.03 9.89 -9.18
CA TYR A 55 4.48 9.79 -9.13
C TYR A 55 5.14 11.02 -8.53
N SER A 56 4.40 11.81 -7.75
CA SER A 56 4.91 13.02 -7.07
C SER A 56 6.14 12.75 -6.19
N ASN A 57 6.18 11.58 -5.53
CA ASN A 57 7.29 11.15 -4.68
C ASN A 57 8.42 10.41 -5.43
N PHE A 58 8.35 10.35 -6.77
CA PHE A 58 9.30 9.65 -7.63
C PHE A 58 10.13 10.63 -8.44
N ASN A 59 11.35 10.20 -8.78
CA ASN A 59 12.16 10.93 -9.74
C ASN A 59 11.70 10.58 -11.16
N THR A 60 11.68 11.58 -12.03
CA THR A 60 11.35 11.37 -13.45
C THR A 60 12.47 11.89 -14.34
N LYS A 61 12.81 11.13 -15.39
CA LYS A 61 13.78 11.55 -16.39
C LYS A 61 13.43 11.04 -17.77
N ASN A 62 13.73 11.86 -18.76
CA ASN A 62 13.52 11.54 -20.17
C ASN A 62 14.77 10.86 -20.70
N GLN A 63 14.64 9.69 -21.33
CA GLN A 63 15.78 8.98 -21.89
C GLN A 63 15.39 8.15 -23.12
N ASN A 64 16.37 7.91 -23.99
CA ASN A 64 16.22 7.01 -25.11
C ASN A 64 16.72 5.63 -24.72
N ILE A 65 15.88 4.61 -24.86
CA ILE A 65 16.24 3.20 -24.62
C ILE A 65 16.32 2.45 -25.95
N THR A 66 17.19 1.44 -26.00
CA THR A 66 17.28 0.54 -27.14
C THR A 66 16.56 -0.75 -26.78
N ILE A 67 15.51 -1.08 -27.53
CA ILE A 67 14.78 -2.35 -27.41
C ILE A 67 15.30 -3.29 -28.50
N THR A 68 15.74 -4.47 -28.10
CA THR A 68 16.15 -5.53 -29.02
C THR A 68 15.04 -6.58 -29.08
N LYS A 69 14.44 -6.77 -30.27
CA LYS A 69 13.44 -7.80 -30.53
C LYS A 69 13.81 -8.52 -31.82
N ASN A 70 13.97 -9.84 -31.77
CA ASN A 70 14.35 -10.67 -32.93
C ASN A 70 15.58 -10.12 -33.68
N SER A 71 16.63 -9.74 -32.93
CA SER A 71 17.87 -9.14 -33.45
C SER A 71 17.72 -7.74 -34.10
N ILE A 72 16.51 -7.17 -34.12
CA ILE A 72 16.26 -5.79 -34.57
C ILE A 72 16.38 -4.86 -33.36
N LYS A 73 17.25 -3.85 -33.46
CA LYS A 73 17.44 -2.81 -32.44
C LYS A 73 16.61 -1.58 -32.81
N THR A 74 15.68 -1.21 -31.93
CA THR A 74 14.84 -0.01 -32.11
C THR A 74 15.12 0.96 -30.97
N LYS A 75 15.34 2.23 -31.31
CA LYS A 75 15.51 3.29 -30.32
C LYS A 75 14.16 3.92 -30.01
N VAL A 76 13.79 3.97 -28.74
CA VAL A 76 12.49 4.49 -28.30
C VAL A 76 12.71 5.54 -27.22
N SER A 77 12.08 6.70 -27.38
CA SER A 77 12.08 7.72 -26.34
C SER A 77 11.06 7.37 -25.28
N VAL A 78 11.49 7.34 -24.02
CA VAL A 78 10.63 6.98 -22.88
C VAL A 78 10.81 7.99 -21.74
N LYS A 79 9.75 8.11 -20.94
CA LYS A 79 9.81 8.72 -19.62
C LYS A 79 10.13 7.62 -18.61
N LYS A 80 11.29 7.72 -17.95
CA LYS A 80 11.66 6.86 -16.83
C LYS A 80 11.15 7.47 -15.53
N ILE A 81 10.45 6.67 -14.74
CA ILE A 81 9.97 6.99 -13.39
C ILE A 81 10.71 6.04 -12.44
N TYR A 82 11.36 6.57 -11.41
CA TYR A 82 12.20 5.75 -10.55
C TYR A 82 12.23 6.19 -9.08
N TYR A 83 12.47 5.21 -8.21
CA TYR A 83 12.64 5.37 -6.77
C TYR A 83 13.84 4.54 -6.33
N ASP A 84 14.78 5.15 -5.60
CA ASP A 84 16.06 4.55 -5.18
C ASP A 84 16.40 4.89 -3.71
N LYS A 85 15.39 4.93 -2.85
CA LYS A 85 15.53 5.32 -1.44
C LYS A 85 15.19 4.16 -0.51
N ASN A 86 15.67 4.22 0.73
CA ASN A 86 15.33 3.28 1.80
C ASN A 86 15.55 1.80 1.43
N GLY A 87 16.61 1.51 0.64
CA GLY A 87 16.95 0.14 0.22
C GLY A 87 16.02 -0.45 -0.85
N VAL A 88 15.10 0.32 -1.42
CA VAL A 88 14.17 -0.13 -2.46
C VAL A 88 14.48 0.57 -3.78
N ASN A 89 14.70 -0.23 -4.83
CA ASN A 89 14.94 0.24 -6.19
C ASN A 89 13.77 -0.15 -7.11
N LEU A 90 13.04 0.84 -7.61
CA LEU A 90 11.93 0.66 -8.55
C LEU A 90 12.14 1.50 -9.80
N TYR A 91 11.78 0.93 -10.94
CA TYR A 91 11.87 1.58 -12.25
C TYR A 91 10.64 1.27 -13.08
N LYS A 92 10.05 2.30 -13.68
CA LYS A 92 9.00 2.19 -14.69
C LYS A 92 9.37 3.01 -15.92
N TYR A 93 9.09 2.47 -17.09
CA TYR A 93 9.23 3.17 -18.36
C TYR A 93 7.86 3.38 -18.97
N GLU A 94 7.53 4.61 -19.29
CA GLU A 94 6.31 4.98 -20.02
C GLU A 94 6.70 5.57 -21.37
N LEU A 95 5.99 5.17 -22.43
CA LEU A 95 6.10 5.82 -23.73
C LEU A 95 5.51 7.23 -23.62
N TYR A 96 6.08 8.20 -24.34
CA TYR A 96 5.38 9.46 -24.57
C TYR A 96 4.09 9.14 -25.35
N LYS A 97 2.96 9.62 -24.83
CA LYS A 97 1.71 9.67 -25.59
C LYS A 97 1.75 10.83 -26.57
#